data_AF-A0A1J4VCN9-F1
#
_entry.id   AF-A0A1J4VCN9-F1
#
_cell.length_a   1.000
_cell.length_b   1.000
_cell.length_c   1.000
_cell.angle_alpha   90.00
_cell.angle_beta   90.00
_cell.angle_gamma   90.00
#
_symmetry.space_group_name_H-M   'P 1'
#
loop_
_entity.id
_entity.type
_entity.pdbx_description
1 polymer ?
#
loop_
_entity_poly.entity_id
_entity_poly.type
_entity_poly.pdbx_seq_one_letter_code
_entity_poly.pdbx_strand_id
1 'polypeptide(L)'
;MKTTQEIKTEFEQVLSEVSKISGMTAESAVQVATMILQESGKFQRTETMHNGNSNGDKPASPKQIKFLQDLGILVEPGITSKKASELIEVNKGKGRASAHPFPK
;
A
#
# COMPACT_ATOMS: atom_id res chain seq x y z
N MET A 1 -1.05 -11.10 -6.35
CA MET A 1 0.06 -10.89 -7.31
C MET A 1 -0.24 -11.79 -8.50
N LYS A 2 -0.29 -11.27 -9.72
CA LYS A 2 -0.62 -12.09 -10.90
C LYS A 2 0.44 -13.16 -11.10
N THR A 3 0.03 -14.35 -11.48
CA THR A 3 0.93 -15.43 -11.86
C THR A 3 1.57 -15.15 -13.22
N THR A 4 2.70 -15.78 -13.51
CA THR A 4 3.35 -15.69 -14.82
C THR A 4 2.42 -16.11 -15.95
N GLN A 5 1.52 -17.08 -15.72
CA GLN A 5 0.54 -17.50 -16.72
C GLN A 5 -0.52 -16.43 -16.99
N GLU A 6 -1.03 -15.75 -15.96
CA GLU A 6 -1.98 -14.64 -16.15
C GLU A 6 -1.34 -13.47 -16.92
N ILE A 7 -0.09 -13.14 -16.61
CA ILE A 7 0.66 -12.09 -17.32
C ILE A 7 0.86 -12.46 -18.80
N LYS A 8 1.18 -13.74 -19.08
CA LYS A 8 1.33 -14.23 -20.44
C LYS A 8 0.02 -14.11 -21.23
N THR A 9 -1.10 -14.53 -20.65
CA THR A 9 -2.41 -14.45 -21.30
C THR A 9 -2.79 -13.00 -21.62
N GLU A 10 -2.58 -12.08 -20.68
CA GLU A 10 -2.83 -10.66 -20.90
C GLU A 10 -1.93 -10.08 -22.01
N PHE A 11 -0.66 -10.47 -22.04
CA PHE A 11 0.25 -10.06 -23.10
C PHE A 11 -0.19 -10.53 -24.48
N GLU A 12 -0.57 -11.80 -24.62
CA GLU A 12 -1.03 -12.37 -25.88
C GLU A 12 -2.33 -11.70 -26.37
N GLN A 13 -3.24 -11.37 -25.46
CA GLN A 13 -4.45 -10.63 -25.79
C GLN A 13 -4.15 -9.22 -26.30
N VAL A 14 -3.38 -8.43 -25.54
CA VAL A 14 -3.02 -7.07 -25.93
C VAL A 14 -2.24 -7.07 -27.25
N LEU A 15 -1.28 -7.99 -27.42
CA LEU A 15 -0.51 -8.12 -28.65
C LEU A 15 -1.41 -8.43 -29.85
N SER A 16 -2.39 -9.33 -29.69
CA SER A 16 -3.36 -9.67 -30.74
C SER A 16 -4.20 -8.47 -31.16
N GLU A 17 -4.59 -7.60 -30.22
CA GLU A 17 -5.35 -6.39 -30.52
C GLU A 17 -4.49 -5.33 -31.20
N VAL A 18 -3.29 -5.07 -30.69
CA VAL A 18 -2.38 -4.07 -31.24
C VAL A 18 -1.89 -4.47 -32.64
N SER A 19 -1.69 -5.76 -32.89
CA SER A 19 -1.25 -6.27 -34.20
C SER A 19 -2.30 -6.11 -35.30
N LYS A 20 -3.57 -5.85 -34.96
CA LYS A 20 -4.64 -5.57 -35.92
C LYS A 20 -4.66 -4.12 -36.40
N ILE A 21 -3.86 -3.24 -35.80
CA ILE A 21 -3.80 -1.83 -36.18
C ILE A 21 -3.11 -1.70 -37.54
N SER A 22 -3.78 -1.07 -38.50
CA SER A 22 -3.24 -0.89 -39.85
C SER A 22 -1.94 -0.08 -39.80
N GLY A 23 -0.90 -0.59 -40.48
CA GLY A 23 0.44 0.01 -40.48
C GLY A 23 1.32 -0.34 -39.28
N MET A 24 0.86 -1.22 -38.38
CA MET A 24 1.64 -1.69 -37.24
C MET A 24 2.63 -2.79 -37.67
N THR A 25 3.91 -2.66 -37.30
CA THR A 25 4.88 -3.75 -37.45
C THR A 25 4.85 -4.68 -36.23
N ALA A 26 5.38 -5.89 -36.36
CA ALA A 26 5.45 -6.82 -35.24
C ALA A 26 6.28 -6.25 -34.07
N GLU A 27 7.39 -5.57 -34.38
CA GLU A 27 8.25 -4.93 -33.37
C GLU A 27 7.52 -3.80 -32.63
N SER A 28 6.81 -2.93 -33.36
CA SER A 28 6.04 -1.85 -32.73
C SER A 28 4.86 -2.39 -31.92
N ALA A 29 4.22 -3.47 -32.38
CA ALA A 29 3.14 -4.12 -31.65
C ALA A 29 3.61 -4.70 -30.30
N VAL A 30 4.76 -5.36 -30.27
CA VAL A 30 5.37 -5.89 -29.04
C VAL A 30 5.73 -4.77 -28.06
N GLN A 31 6.28 -3.67 -28.57
CA GLN A 31 6.66 -2.52 -27.75
C GLN A 31 5.43 -1.86 -27.10
N VAL A 32 4.39 -1.61 -27.90
CA VAL A 32 3.13 -1.04 -27.41
C VAL A 32 2.44 -1.98 -26.42
N ALA A 33 2.39 -3.29 -26.70
CA ALA A 33 1.81 -4.27 -25.78
C ALA A 33 2.53 -4.31 -24.43
N THR A 34 3.86 -4.21 -24.45
CA THR A 34 4.68 -4.13 -23.23
C THR A 34 4.39 -2.85 -22.45
N MET A 35 4.26 -1.71 -23.13
CA MET A 35 3.97 -0.43 -22.49
C MET A 35 2.59 -0.44 -21.80
N ILE A 36 1.57 -0.95 -22.49
CA ILE A 36 0.21 -1.11 -21.94
C ILE A 36 0.21 -1.98 -20.68
N LEU A 37 0.91 -3.12 -20.71
CA LEU A 37 1.02 -4.02 -19.56
C LEU A 37 1.73 -3.38 -18.35
N GLN A 38 2.76 -2.58 -18.60
CA GLN A 38 3.47 -1.86 -17.53
C GLN A 38 2.61 -0.76 -16.92
N GLU A 39 1.82 -0.05 -17.73
CA GLU A 39 0.90 0.99 -17.24
C GLU A 39 -0.31 0.41 -16.51
N SER A 40 -0.89 -0.70 -16.98
CA SER A 40 -1.98 -1.39 -16.29
C SER A 40 -1.55 -1.91 -14.91
N GLY A 41 -0.32 -2.41 -14.78
CA GLY A 41 0.27 -2.80 -13.50
C GLY A 41 0.58 -1.62 -12.56
N LYS A 42 0.73 -0.40 -13.08
CA LYS A 42 0.82 0.82 -12.25
C LYS A 42 -0.56 1.19 -11.69
N PHE A 43 -1.62 1.11 -12.50
CA PHE A 43 -2.98 1.43 -12.08
C PHE A 43 -3.47 0.55 -10.92
N GLN A 44 -3.23 -0.77 -10.99
CA GLN A 44 -3.61 -1.70 -9.93
C GLN A 44 -2.93 -1.41 -8.59
N ARG A 45 -1.69 -0.89 -8.59
CA ARG A 45 -0.97 -0.52 -7.37
C ARG A 45 -1.56 0.72 -6.70
N THR A 46 -2.00 1.70 -7.49
CA THR A 46 -2.74 2.86 -6.99
C THR A 46 -4.09 2.46 -6.39
N GLU A 47 -4.83 1.54 -7.00
CA GLU A 47 -6.09 1.04 -6.44
C GLU A 47 -5.90 0.26 -5.13
N THR A 48 -4.86 -0.58 -5.04
CA THR A 48 -4.56 -1.31 -3.79
C THR A 48 -4.08 -0.39 -2.66
N MET A 49 -3.38 0.71 -2.98
CA MET A 49 -3.05 1.74 -1.99
C MET A 49 -4.30 2.47 -1.48
N HIS A 50 -5.30 2.68 -2.33
CA HIS A 50 -6.53 3.37 -1.95
C HIS A 50 -7.49 2.46 -1.14
N ASN A 51 -7.48 1.15 -1.39
CA ASN A 51 -8.37 0.19 -0.73
C ASN A 51 -7.79 -0.45 0.56
N GLY A 52 -6.59 -0.05 0.99
CA GLY A 52 -5.95 -0.54 2.22
C GLY A 52 -6.58 -0.04 3.54
N ASN A 53 -7.67 0.72 3.48
CA ASN A 53 -8.25 1.41 4.65
C ASN A 53 -9.10 0.50 5.57
N SER A 54 -9.37 -0.74 5.20
CA SER A 54 -10.24 -1.66 5.96
C SER A 54 -9.58 -2.32 7.18
N ASN A 55 -8.28 -2.10 7.42
CA ASN A 55 -7.59 -2.56 8.63
C ASN A 55 -7.54 -1.50 9.74
N GLY A 56 -8.10 -0.31 9.50
CA GLY A 56 -8.07 0.80 10.45
C GLY A 56 -8.91 0.60 11.70
N ASP A 57 -10.02 -0.14 11.59
CA ASP A 57 -10.98 -0.40 12.69
C ASP A 57 -10.63 -1.60 13.57
N LYS A 58 -9.61 -2.38 13.21
CA LYS A 58 -9.14 -3.49 14.04
C LYS A 58 -8.47 -2.96 15.31
N PRO A 59 -8.52 -3.68 16.44
CA PRO A 59 -7.75 -3.34 17.63
C PRO A 59 -6.27 -3.13 17.30
N ALA A 60 -5.65 -2.15 17.94
CA ALA A 60 -4.23 -1.86 17.76
C ALA A 60 -3.38 -3.09 18.11
N SER A 61 -2.32 -3.30 17.34
CA SER A 61 -1.40 -4.39 17.60
C SER A 61 -0.65 -4.17 18.92
N PRO A 62 -0.23 -5.24 19.62
CA PRO A 62 0.57 -5.13 20.84
C PRO A 62 1.85 -4.29 20.65
N LYS A 63 2.45 -4.31 19.45
CA LYS A 63 3.63 -3.51 19.12
C LYS A 63 3.33 -2.00 19.09
N GLN A 64 2.18 -1.60 18.52
CA GLN A 64 1.75 -0.20 18.49
C GLN A 64 1.43 0.30 19.89
N ILE A 65 0.73 -0.51 20.70
CA ILE A 65 0.41 -0.17 22.10
C ILE A 65 1.71 0.01 22.90
N LYS A 66 2.64 -0.94 22.79
CA LYS A 66 3.95 -0.85 23.46
C LYS A 66 4.72 0.39 23.05
N PHE A 67 4.76 0.71 21.76
CA PHE A 67 5.45 1.89 21.28
C PHE A 67 4.84 3.19 21.81
N LEU A 68 3.51 3.28 21.90
CA LEU A 68 2.83 4.42 22.52
C LEU A 68 3.13 4.52 24.02
N GLN A 69 3.19 3.38 24.73
CA GLN A 69 3.59 3.33 26.14
C GLN A 69 5.05 3.76 26.35
N ASP A 70 5.96 3.32 25.47
CA ASP A 70 7.37 3.72 25.48
C ASP A 70 7.53 5.23 25.23
N LEU A 71 6.59 5.85 24.50
CA LEU A 71 6.49 7.30 24.32
C LEU A 71 5.80 8.02 25.50
N GLY A 72 5.33 7.31 26.53
CA GLY A 72 4.62 7.90 27.67
C GLY A 72 3.18 8.32 27.36
N ILE A 73 2.60 7.82 26.27
CA ILE A 73 1.23 8.15 25.86
C ILE A 73 0.27 7.16 26.52
N LEU A 74 -0.73 7.68 27.23
CA LEU A 74 -1.81 6.86 27.79
C LEU A 74 -2.68 6.33 26.65
N VAL A 75 -2.79 5.01 26.55
CA VAL A 75 -3.58 4.33 25.52
C VAL A 75 -4.84 3.77 26.14
N GLU A 76 -6.01 4.16 25.63
CA GLU A 76 -7.29 3.59 26.06
C GLU A 76 -7.42 2.12 25.64
N PRO A 77 -8.01 1.26 26.50
CA PRO A 77 -8.24 -0.14 26.16
C PRO A 77 -9.21 -0.25 24.97
N GLY A 78 -8.79 -0.97 23.93
CA GLY A 78 -9.59 -1.14 22.70
C GLY A 78 -9.35 -0.10 21.61
N ILE A 79 -8.30 0.74 21.74
CA ILE A 79 -7.88 1.64 20.67
C ILE A 79 -7.69 0.87 19.34
N THR A 80 -8.06 1.48 18.23
CA THR A 80 -7.89 0.88 16.90
C THR A 80 -6.49 1.11 16.35
N SER A 81 -6.06 0.24 15.43
CA SER A 81 -4.76 0.35 14.76
C SER A 81 -4.59 1.69 14.02
N LYS A 82 -5.68 2.24 13.47
CA LYS A 82 -5.68 3.57 12.86
C LYS A 82 -5.37 4.65 13.88
N LYS A 83 -6.13 4.68 14.99
CA LYS A 83 -5.95 5.69 16.03
C LYS A 83 -4.58 5.60 16.69
N ALA A 84 -4.08 4.38 16.91
CA ALA A 84 -2.73 4.16 17.40
C ALA A 84 -1.65 4.69 16.44
N SER A 85 -1.80 4.45 15.13
CA SER A 85 -0.86 4.94 14.11
C SER A 85 -0.87 6.46 14.00
N GLU A 86 -2.06 7.09 14.07
CA GLU A 86 -2.19 8.55 14.12
C GLU A 86 -1.46 9.15 15.33
N LEU A 87 -1.63 8.55 16.52
CA LEU A 87 -0.93 8.98 17.72
C LEU A 87 0.60 8.84 17.57
N ILE A 88 1.07 7.77 16.94
CA ILE A 88 2.49 7.57 16.66
C ILE A 88 3.02 8.67 15.75
N GLU A 89 2.38 8.91 14.61
CA GLU A 89 2.83 9.92 13.63
C GLU A 89 2.82 11.35 14.22
N VAL A 90 1.78 11.71 14.99
CA VAL A 90 1.70 13.01 15.69
C VAL A 90 2.84 13.19 16.70
N ASN A 91 3.28 12.11 17.36
CA ASN A 91 4.30 12.18 18.42
C ASN A 91 5.72 11.88 17.94
N LYS A 92 5.90 11.24 16.76
CA LYS A 92 7.19 10.97 16.13
C LYS A 92 7.95 12.25 15.79
N GLY A 93 7.24 13.36 15.57
CA GLY A 93 7.81 14.70 15.38
C GLY A 93 8.04 15.51 16.67
N LYS A 94 7.52 15.07 17.82
CA LYS A 94 7.62 15.77 19.12
C LYS A 94 8.66 15.15 20.07
N GLY A 95 9.72 14.59 19.50
CA GLY A 95 10.80 13.99 20.26
C GLY A 95 11.30 14.91 21.38
N ARG A 96 11.10 14.46 22.63
CA ARG A 96 11.73 14.93 23.87
C ARG A 96 11.19 16.23 24.48
N ALA A 97 9.96 16.22 25.00
CA ALA A 97 9.57 17.22 26.02
C ALA A 97 8.43 16.73 26.93
N SER A 98 8.70 15.72 27.77
CA SER A 98 8.12 15.58 29.13
C SER A 98 8.30 14.14 29.63
N ALA A 99 9.51 13.81 30.10
CA ALA A 99 9.65 12.77 31.10
C ALA A 99 8.99 13.31 32.39
N HIS A 100 7.81 12.80 32.74
CA HIS A 100 7.30 12.89 34.10
C HIS A 100 7.23 11.50 34.70
N PRO A 101 7.81 11.29 35.90
CA PRO A 101 7.92 9.98 36.51
C PRO A 101 6.54 9.51 36.98
N PHE A 102 6.22 8.25 36.70
CA PHE A 102 5.10 7.57 37.35
C PHE A 102 5.32 7.57 38.87
N PRO A 103 4.35 7.98 39.71
CA PRO A 103 4.42 7.75 41.14
C PRO A 103 4.26 6.25 41.43
N LYS A 104 5.02 5.78 42.43
CA LYS A 104 5.05 4.39 42.92
C LYS A 104 3.74 3.96 43.54
#